data_AF-A0A971QND9-F1
#
_entry.id   AF-A0A971QND9-F1
#
_cell.length_a   1.000
_cell.length_b   1.000
_cell.length_c   1.000
_cell.angle_alpha   90.00
_cell.angle_beta   90.00
_cell.angle_gamma   90.00
#
_symmetry.space_group_name_H-M   'P 1'
#
loop_
_entity.id
_entity.type
_entity.pdbx_description
1 polymer ?
#
loop_
_entity_poly.entity_id
_entity_poly.type
_entity_poly.pdbx_seq_one_letter_code
_entity_poly.pdbx_strand_id
1 'polypeptide(L)'
;MLDAQLMELLSQRLAAAAERVRGVRSNETLSDLDFALAGICRVLSKSRSGREWLQCDELFDIARSTFFDALKSTRRGNVIGELARCFTADLAEVMKMGGVDFISDIPKLADVEVIAVDGHEIEHPQHAAKNEKGKFTSVKTIYQM
;
A
#
# COMPACT_ATOMS: atom_id res chain seq x y z
N MET A 1 -5.64 4.96 18.10
CA MET A 1 -4.21 4.59 18.19
C MET A 1 -4.07 3.24 17.53
N LEU A 2 -3.05 3.05 16.69
CA LEU A 2 -2.69 1.72 16.18
C LEU A 2 -2.14 0.87 17.31
N ASP A 3 -2.29 -0.45 17.19
CA ASP A 3 -1.74 -1.38 18.16
C ASP A 3 -0.20 -1.38 18.11
N ALA A 4 0.44 -1.52 19.27
CA ALA A 4 1.89 -1.42 19.40
C ALA A 4 2.61 -2.55 18.64
N GLN A 5 2.06 -3.77 18.65
CA GLN A 5 2.61 -4.91 17.92
C GLN A 5 2.49 -4.70 16.40
N LEU A 6 1.39 -4.11 15.92
CA LEU A 6 1.23 -3.71 14.53
C LEU A 6 2.22 -2.61 14.12
N MET A 7 2.47 -1.62 14.99
CA MET A 7 3.45 -0.56 14.75
C MET A 7 4.88 -1.10 14.63
N GLU A 8 5.26 -2.02 15.51
CA GLU A 8 6.56 -2.70 15.46
C GLU A 8 6.70 -3.52 14.16
N LEU A 9 5.69 -4.32 13.82
CA LEU A 9 5.67 -5.11 12.59
C LEU A 9 5.80 -4.24 11.32
N LEU A 10 5.06 -3.13 11.24
CA LEU A 10 5.14 -2.18 10.13
C LEU A 10 6.54 -1.57 10.02
N SER A 11 7.13 -1.16 11.15
CA SER A 11 8.48 -0.60 11.20
C SER A 11 9.54 -1.59 10.72
N GLN A 12 9.50 -2.84 11.19
CA GLN A 12 10.41 -3.91 10.77
C GLN A 12 10.28 -4.21 9.26
N ARG A 13 9.05 -4.26 8.74
CA ARG A 13 8.78 -4.51 7.31
C ARG A 13 9.23 -3.36 6.41
N LEU A 14 9.03 -2.11 6.85
CA LEU A 14 9.54 -0.93 6.14
C LEU A 14 11.08 -0.90 6.12
N ALA A 15 11.73 -1.23 7.23
CA ALA A 15 13.19 -1.32 7.30
C ALA A 15 13.75 -2.37 6.33
N ALA A 16 13.18 -3.58 6.31
CA ALA A 16 13.58 -4.64 5.37
C ALA A 16 13.33 -4.25 3.89
N ALA A 17 12.22 -3.56 3.59
CA ALA A 17 11.96 -3.05 2.25
C ALA A 17 12.99 -1.99 1.83
N ALA A 18 13.42 -1.13 2.75
CA ALA A 18 14.36 -0.05 2.49
C ALA A 18 15.79 -0.52 2.16
N GLU A 19 16.20 -1.73 2.53
CA GLU A 19 17.50 -2.31 2.14
C GLU A 19 17.67 -2.39 0.60
N ARG A 20 16.56 -2.39 -0.15
CA ARG A 20 16.52 -2.48 -1.62
C ARG A 20 16.21 -1.14 -2.30
N VAL A 21 16.01 -0.06 -1.53
CA VAL A 21 15.64 1.27 -2.03
C VAL A 21 16.83 2.22 -1.99
N ARG A 22 17.05 2.99 -3.06
CA ARG A 22 18.20 3.92 -3.11
C ARG A 22 17.82 5.32 -2.63
N GLY A 23 18.75 5.96 -1.92
CA GLY A 23 18.59 7.35 -1.48
C GLY A 23 17.67 7.57 -0.27
N VAL A 24 17.35 6.50 0.46
CA VAL A 24 16.71 6.56 1.79
C VAL A 24 17.61 7.35 2.76
N ARG A 25 17.02 8.25 3.54
CA ARG A 25 17.72 9.09 4.53
C ARG A 25 17.15 8.92 5.93
N SER A 26 18.06 8.73 6.89
CA SER A 26 17.79 8.62 8.33
C SER A 26 18.21 9.86 9.14
N ASN A 27 18.94 10.80 8.53
CA ASN A 27 19.55 11.96 9.20
C ASN A 27 18.80 13.29 8.98
N GLU A 28 17.60 13.24 8.41
CA GLU A 28 16.70 14.40 8.29
C GLU A 28 15.84 14.51 9.57
N THR A 29 15.35 15.71 9.93
CA THR A 29 14.48 15.96 11.11
C THR A 29 13.24 15.08 11.16
N LEU A 30 12.85 14.53 10.01
CA LEU A 30 11.90 13.44 9.87
C LEU A 30 12.52 12.48 8.86
N SER A 31 12.86 11.24 9.25
CA SER A 31 13.46 10.28 8.31
C SER A 31 12.47 9.87 7.21
N ASP A 32 12.98 9.27 6.13
CA ASP A 32 12.12 8.73 5.08
C ASP A 32 11.29 7.52 5.57
N LEU A 33 11.82 6.73 6.53
CA LEU A 33 11.12 5.60 7.15
C LEU A 33 10.03 6.07 8.11
N ASP A 34 10.34 7.03 8.98
CA ASP A 34 9.37 7.64 9.89
C ASP A 34 8.26 8.34 9.10
N PHE A 35 8.60 8.99 7.98
CA PHE A 35 7.60 9.58 7.08
C PHE A 35 6.71 8.53 6.41
N ALA A 36 7.28 7.39 5.99
CA ALA A 36 6.50 6.27 5.44
C ALA A 36 5.53 5.72 6.51
N LEU A 37 6.03 5.47 7.72
CA LEU A 37 5.26 4.95 8.85
C LEU A 37 4.16 5.94 9.27
N ALA A 38 4.48 7.23 9.37
CA ALA A 38 3.52 8.33 9.57
C ALA A 38 2.43 8.36 8.49
N GLY A 39 2.81 8.15 7.22
CA GLY A 39 1.87 8.02 6.10
C GLY A 39 0.89 6.87 6.27
N ILE A 40 1.38 5.68 6.64
CA ILE A 40 0.55 4.50 6.93
C ILE A 40 -0.37 4.77 8.14
N CYS A 41 0.18 5.33 9.23
CA CYS A 41 -0.57 5.67 10.43
C CYS A 41 -1.73 6.62 10.12
N ARG A 42 -1.47 7.66 9.32
CA ARG A 42 -2.49 8.59 8.84
C ARG A 42 -3.59 7.88 8.05
N VAL A 43 -3.25 6.97 7.13
CA VAL A 43 -4.23 6.24 6.30
C VAL A 43 -5.10 5.30 7.13
N LEU A 44 -4.53 4.66 8.15
CA LEU A 44 -5.27 3.77 9.07
C LEU A 44 -5.99 4.53 10.20
N SER A 45 -5.76 5.83 10.34
CA SER A 45 -6.42 6.68 11.34
C SER A 45 -7.87 7.02 10.97
N LYS A 46 -8.64 7.49 11.95
CA LYS A 46 -10.00 8.03 11.73
C LYS A 46 -10.01 9.53 11.36
N SER A 47 -8.85 10.13 11.14
CA SER A 47 -8.71 11.57 10.89
C SER A 47 -9.19 11.95 9.49
N ARG A 48 -10.01 12.99 9.38
CA ARG A 48 -10.60 13.47 8.12
C ARG A 48 -9.62 14.29 7.29
N SER A 49 -8.56 14.80 7.90
CA SER A 49 -7.51 15.56 7.22
C SER A 49 -6.12 15.29 7.81
N GLY A 50 -5.07 15.56 7.02
CA GLY A 50 -3.68 15.49 7.52
C GLY A 50 -3.39 16.50 8.63
N ARG A 51 -4.11 17.64 8.67
CA ARG A 51 -3.97 18.63 9.74
C ARG A 51 -4.55 18.12 11.06
N GLU A 52 -5.74 17.54 11.01
CA GLU A 52 -6.39 16.91 12.17
C GLU A 52 -5.57 15.75 12.71
N TRP A 53 -5.04 14.88 11.83
CA TRP A 53 -4.14 13.80 12.20
C TRP A 53 -2.91 14.31 12.99
N LEU A 54 -2.18 15.30 12.45
CA LEU A 54 -1.04 15.96 13.11
C LEU A 54 -1.40 16.77 14.38
N GLN A 55 -2.67 16.85 14.77
CA GLN A 55 -3.11 17.48 16.02
C GLN A 55 -3.65 16.47 17.04
N CYS A 56 -3.86 15.21 16.63
CA CYS A 56 -4.45 14.16 17.45
C CYS A 56 -3.51 12.97 17.68
N ASP A 57 -2.40 12.88 16.95
CA ASP A 57 -1.48 11.74 17.02
C ASP A 57 -0.18 12.11 17.75
N GLU A 58 0.04 11.49 18.91
CA GLU A 58 1.24 11.66 19.73
C GLU A 58 2.41 10.77 19.27
N LEU A 59 2.18 9.84 18.32
CA LEU A 59 3.22 8.92 17.82
C LEU A 59 4.41 9.64 17.16
N PHE A 60 4.22 10.88 16.73
CA PHE A 60 5.22 11.65 16.00
C PHE A 60 5.21 13.13 16.43
N ASP A 61 6.21 13.54 17.23
CA ASP A 61 6.47 14.95 17.55
C ASP A 61 7.09 15.69 16.34
N ILE A 62 6.29 15.84 15.29
CA ILE A 62 6.67 16.47 14.02
C ILE A 62 5.94 17.80 13.89
N ALA A 63 6.70 18.88 13.77
CA ALA A 63 6.16 20.18 13.40
C ALA A 63 5.37 20.10 12.08
N ARG A 64 4.13 20.60 12.07
CA ARG A 64 3.21 20.50 10.92
C ARG A 64 3.83 20.95 9.59
N SER A 65 4.65 22.00 9.60
CA SER A 65 5.41 22.45 8.43
C SER A 65 6.33 21.36 7.88
N THR A 66 7.15 20.74 8.72
CA THR A 66 8.06 19.65 8.37
C THR A 66 7.33 18.51 7.64
N PHE A 67 6.14 18.10 8.12
CA PHE A 67 5.35 17.06 7.45
C PHE A 67 4.78 17.52 6.09
N PHE A 68 4.22 18.74 6.02
CA PHE A 68 3.65 19.26 4.77
C PHE A 68 4.71 19.65 3.72
N ASP A 69 5.93 19.98 4.12
CA ASP A 69 7.04 20.23 3.21
C ASP A 69 7.69 18.92 2.75
N ALA A 70 7.75 17.90 3.62
CA ALA A 70 8.10 16.53 3.21
C ALA A 70 7.14 15.97 2.14
N LEU A 71 5.83 16.24 2.24
CA LEU A 71 4.84 15.87 1.21
C LEU A 71 5.08 16.51 -0.17
N LYS A 72 5.79 17.65 -0.24
CA LYS A 72 6.13 18.33 -1.51
C LYS A 72 7.46 17.85 -2.11
N SER A 73 8.22 17.05 -1.37
CA SER A 73 9.56 16.63 -1.78
C SER A 73 9.51 15.57 -2.87
N THR A 74 9.85 15.93 -4.12
CA THR A 74 9.96 14.99 -5.24
C THR A 74 10.94 13.85 -4.94
N ARG A 75 12.06 14.14 -4.25
CA ARG A 75 13.01 13.12 -3.77
C ARG A 75 12.30 12.08 -2.91
N ARG A 76 11.56 12.55 -1.90
CA ARG A 76 10.88 11.67 -0.94
C ARG A 76 9.74 10.91 -1.61
N GLY A 77 9.01 11.53 -2.54
CA GLY A 77 8.02 10.85 -3.40
C GLY A 77 8.61 9.66 -4.15
N ASN A 78 9.78 9.82 -4.78
CA ASN A 78 10.46 8.73 -5.48
C ASN A 78 10.88 7.60 -4.52
N VAL A 79 11.47 7.94 -3.37
CA VAL A 79 11.86 6.96 -2.33
C VAL A 79 10.66 6.18 -1.80
N ILE A 80 9.55 6.87 -1.49
CA ILE A 80 8.30 6.24 -1.02
C ILE A 80 7.67 5.37 -2.10
N GLY A 81 7.74 5.76 -3.38
CA GLY A 81 7.29 4.95 -4.51
C GLY A 81 8.08 3.66 -4.66
N GLU A 82 9.42 3.71 -4.62
CA GLU A 82 10.26 2.51 -4.61
C GLU A 82 9.99 1.63 -3.38
N LEU A 83 9.89 2.24 -2.19
CA LEU A 83 9.63 1.56 -0.92
C LEU A 83 8.28 0.84 -0.92
N ALA A 84 7.22 1.47 -1.44
CA ALA A 84 5.90 0.87 -1.55
C ALA A 84 5.91 -0.37 -2.45
N ARG A 85 6.57 -0.33 -3.63
CA ARG A 85 6.71 -1.51 -4.48
C ARG A 85 7.47 -2.64 -3.79
N CYS A 86 8.59 -2.31 -3.15
CA CYS A 86 9.43 -3.28 -2.42
C CYS A 86 8.68 -3.92 -1.24
N PHE A 87 7.93 -3.13 -0.48
CA PHE A 87 7.10 -3.59 0.65
C PHE A 87 5.96 -4.50 0.18
N THR A 88 5.20 -4.07 -0.84
CA THR A 88 4.06 -4.86 -1.35
C THR A 88 4.50 -6.18 -1.96
N ALA A 89 5.63 -6.21 -2.69
CA ALA A 89 6.17 -7.46 -3.23
C ALA A 89 6.55 -8.46 -2.12
N ASP A 90 7.22 -8.00 -1.06
CA ASP A 90 7.59 -8.87 0.07
C ASP A 90 6.36 -9.36 0.84
N LEU A 91 5.37 -8.49 1.03
CA LEU A 91 4.12 -8.85 1.70
C LEU A 91 3.35 -9.91 0.89
N ALA A 92 3.30 -9.77 -0.44
CA ALA A 92 2.64 -10.74 -1.32
C ALA A 92 3.31 -12.13 -1.25
N GLU A 93 4.64 -12.22 -1.30
CA GLU A 93 5.33 -13.51 -1.15
C GLU A 93 5.15 -14.09 0.26
N VAL A 94 5.17 -13.27 1.32
CA VAL A 94 4.89 -13.73 2.70
C VAL A 94 3.46 -14.28 2.84
N MET A 95 2.46 -13.57 2.28
CA MET A 95 1.06 -14.02 2.29
C MET A 95 0.89 -15.35 1.54
N LYS A 96 1.47 -15.45 0.35
CA LYS A 96 1.48 -16.66 -0.49
C LYS A 96 2.17 -17.84 0.19
N MET A 97 3.34 -17.63 0.81
CA MET A 97 4.02 -18.66 1.63
C MET A 97 3.21 -19.08 2.85
N GLY A 98 2.45 -18.15 3.45
CA GLY A 98 1.54 -18.41 4.56
C GLY A 98 0.23 -19.08 4.15
N GLY A 99 -0.02 -19.34 2.85
CA GLY A 99 -1.28 -19.88 2.36
C GLY A 99 -2.47 -18.93 2.52
N VAL A 100 -2.23 -17.62 2.59
CA VAL A 100 -3.27 -16.60 2.74
C VAL A 100 -3.99 -16.42 1.41
N ASP A 101 -5.22 -16.93 1.34
CA ASP A 101 -6.17 -16.68 0.27
C ASP A 101 -7.38 -15.95 0.86
N PHE A 102 -7.59 -14.70 0.45
CA PHE A 102 -8.73 -13.88 0.92
C PHE A 102 -10.05 -14.18 0.19
N ILE A 103 -10.02 -14.99 -0.87
CA ILE A 103 -11.18 -15.33 -1.70
C ILE A 103 -11.54 -16.82 -1.69
N SER A 104 -10.78 -17.66 -0.98
CA SER A 104 -11.06 -19.10 -0.79
C SER A 104 -12.48 -19.38 -0.31
N ASP A 105 -13.00 -18.49 0.56
CA ASP A 105 -14.34 -18.57 1.15
C ASP A 105 -15.46 -18.21 0.16
N ILE A 106 -15.12 -17.93 -1.10
CA ILE A 106 -16.05 -17.64 -2.19
C ILE A 106 -15.95 -18.75 -3.26
N PRO A 107 -16.62 -19.90 -3.10
CA PRO A 107 -16.50 -21.05 -4.02
C PRO A 107 -16.79 -20.75 -5.50
N LYS A 108 -17.50 -19.66 -5.78
CA LYS A 108 -17.79 -19.18 -7.15
C LYS A 108 -16.58 -18.57 -7.87
N LEU A 109 -15.48 -18.33 -7.16
CA LEU A 109 -14.23 -17.77 -7.69
C LEU A 109 -13.09 -18.80 -7.78
N ALA A 110 -13.30 -20.05 -7.34
CA ALA A 110 -12.26 -21.08 -7.30
C ALA A 110 -11.59 -21.34 -8.67
N ASP A 111 -12.35 -21.24 -9.76
CA ASP A 111 -11.88 -21.42 -11.14
C ASP A 111 -11.73 -20.07 -11.90
N VAL A 112 -11.65 -18.94 -11.18
CA VAL A 112 -11.66 -17.58 -11.76
C VAL A 112 -10.41 -16.83 -11.35
N GLU A 113 -9.65 -16.34 -12.32
CA GLU A 113 -8.54 -15.41 -12.07
C GLU A 113 -9.08 -14.07 -11.55
N VAL A 114 -8.67 -13.67 -10.34
CA VAL A 114 -9.05 -12.40 -9.70
C VAL A 114 -7.82 -11.49 -9.70
N ILE A 115 -7.87 -10.44 -10.53
CA ILE A 115 -6.73 -9.55 -10.81
C ILE A 115 -6.91 -8.18 -10.15
N ALA A 116 -5.78 -7.56 -9.79
CA ALA A 116 -5.64 -6.16 -9.42
C ALA A 116 -4.91 -5.28 -10.52
N VAL A 117 -5.52 -4.17 -11.06
CA VAL A 117 -5.00 -2.91 -11.73
C VAL A 117 -5.91 -1.66 -11.46
N ASP A 118 -5.49 -0.48 -11.02
CA ASP A 118 -6.38 0.64 -10.59
C ASP A 118 -7.54 0.94 -11.58
N GLY A 119 -8.74 1.28 -11.09
CA GLY A 119 -9.89 1.65 -11.93
C GLY A 119 -9.64 2.81 -12.92
N HIS A 120 -8.60 3.63 -12.70
CA HIS A 120 -8.13 4.65 -13.66
C HIS A 120 -7.24 4.09 -14.78
N GLU A 121 -6.63 2.91 -14.58
CA GLU A 121 -5.78 2.20 -15.53
C GLU A 121 -6.58 1.21 -16.41
N ILE A 122 -7.89 1.07 -16.17
CA ILE A 122 -8.80 0.26 -17.01
C ILE A 122 -9.27 1.09 -18.21
N GLU A 123 -8.67 0.85 -19.37
CA GLU A 123 -9.29 1.20 -20.65
C GLU A 123 -10.67 0.52 -20.72
N HIS A 124 -11.73 1.32 -20.93
CA HIS A 124 -13.14 0.98 -20.66
C HIS A 124 -13.54 -0.49 -20.90
N PRO A 125 -14.35 -1.11 -20.02
CA PRO A 125 -14.60 -2.55 -20.01
C PRO A 125 -15.09 -3.09 -21.37
N GLN A 126 -14.16 -3.62 -22.16
CA GLN A 126 -14.45 -4.27 -23.42
C GLN A 126 -15.00 -5.67 -23.15
N HIS A 127 -15.95 -6.12 -23.98
CA HIS A 127 -16.53 -7.44 -23.82
C HIS A 127 -15.45 -8.52 -24.01
N ALA A 128 -15.27 -9.37 -22.99
CA ALA A 128 -14.32 -10.46 -23.01
C ALA A 128 -14.50 -11.38 -24.24
N ALA A 129 -13.40 -11.97 -24.72
CA ALA A 129 -13.43 -12.84 -25.89
C ALA A 129 -14.36 -14.05 -25.68
N LYS A 130 -14.98 -14.51 -26.77
CA LYS A 130 -15.75 -15.76 -26.77
C LYS A 130 -14.80 -16.96 -26.86
N ASN A 131 -15.07 -17.99 -26.07
CA ASN A 131 -14.39 -19.27 -26.19
C ASN A 131 -14.84 -20.05 -27.44
N GLU A 132 -14.18 -21.17 -27.71
CA GLU A 132 -14.46 -22.07 -28.84
C GLU A 132 -15.93 -22.57 -28.89
N LYS A 133 -16.65 -22.52 -27.76
CA LYS A 133 -18.06 -22.91 -27.63
C LYS A 133 -19.02 -21.72 -27.78
N GLY A 134 -18.54 -20.58 -28.26
CA GLY A 134 -19.30 -19.36 -28.50
C GLY A 134 -19.78 -18.62 -27.24
N LYS A 135 -19.39 -19.08 -26.05
CA LYS A 135 -19.73 -18.44 -24.77
C LYS A 135 -18.69 -17.38 -24.42
N PHE A 136 -19.13 -16.25 -23.90
CA PHE A 136 -18.23 -15.26 -23.31
C PHE A 136 -17.52 -15.87 -22.10
N THR A 137 -16.19 -15.81 -22.06
CA THR A 137 -15.44 -16.09 -20.83
C THR A 137 -15.65 -14.92 -19.90
N SER A 138 -16.30 -15.14 -18.76
CA SER A 138 -16.64 -14.04 -17.85
C SER A 138 -15.41 -13.57 -17.05
N VAL A 139 -14.63 -12.66 -17.64
CA VAL A 139 -13.66 -11.85 -16.90
C VAL A 139 -14.45 -10.94 -15.97
N LYS A 140 -14.56 -11.33 -14.71
CA LYS A 140 -15.22 -10.55 -13.65
C LYS A 140 -14.16 -9.91 -12.78
N THR A 141 -13.62 -8.83 -13.31
CA THR A 141 -12.81 -7.88 -12.56
C THR A 141 -13.61 -7.37 -11.36
N ILE A 142 -13.18 -7.69 -10.13
CA ILE A 142 -13.93 -7.30 -8.91
C ILE A 142 -13.52 -5.90 -8.46
N TYR A 143 -12.26 -5.76 -8.08
CA TYR A 143 -11.57 -4.48 -8.05
C TYR A 143 -10.17 -4.72 -8.50
N GLN A 144 -9.66 -3.68 -9.12
CA GLN A 144 -8.43 -3.78 -9.80
C GLN A 144 -7.50 -2.70 -9.10
N MET A 145 -6.28 -3.07 -8.62
CA MET A 145 -5.15 -2.22 -8.09
C MET A 145 -3.88 -2.21 -8.96
#